data_AF-A0A527GR12-F1
#
_entry.id   AF-A0A527GR12-F1
#
_cell.length_a   1.000
_cell.length_b   1.000
_cell.length_c   1.000
_cell.angle_alpha   90.00
_cell.angle_beta   90.00
_cell.angle_gamma   90.00
#
_symmetry.space_group_name_H-M   'P 1'
#
loop_
_entity.id
_entity.type
_entity.pdbx_description
1 polymer ?
#
loop_
_entity_poly.entity_id
_entity_poly.type
_entity_poly.pdbx_seq_one_letter_code
_entity_poly.pdbx_strand_id
1 'polypeptide(L)'
;MQSVRDHLEIILARLAARAGEEHVFTKLYAEAARAAADASDARKRARVTLGPLDGTIVSIKDLFDVAGEPTTAGSLMRKTAA
;
A
#
# COMPACT_ATOMS: atom_id res chain seq x y z
N MET A 1 21.10 -6.12 -4.17
CA MET A 1 20.24 -5.07 -3.57
C MET A 1 18.81 -5.56 -3.68
N GLN A 2 18.06 -5.61 -2.58
CA GLN A 2 16.68 -6.07 -2.58
C GLN A 2 15.81 -5.13 -3.43
N SER A 3 14.93 -5.69 -4.26
CA SER A 3 13.99 -4.91 -5.08
C SER A 3 12.86 -4.32 -4.24
N VAL A 4 12.13 -3.34 -4.78
CA VAL A 4 10.92 -2.82 -4.12
C VAL A 4 9.91 -3.94 -3.96
N ARG A 5 9.77 -4.81 -4.98
CA ARG A 5 8.86 -5.95 -4.93
C ARG A 5 9.22 -6.94 -3.82
N ASP A 6 10.50 -7.29 -3.68
CA ASP A 6 10.95 -8.19 -2.62
C ASP A 6 10.67 -7.60 -1.22
N HIS A 7 10.88 -6.30 -1.03
CA HIS A 7 10.60 -5.63 0.24
C HIS A 7 9.10 -5.62 0.56
N LEU A 8 8.25 -5.41 -0.46
CA LEU A 8 6.80 -5.47 -0.31
C LEU A 8 6.33 -6.87 0.11
N GLU A 9 6.82 -7.93 -0.53
CA GLU A 9 6.40 -9.30 -0.17
C GLU A 9 6.81 -9.67 1.26
N ILE A 10 7.95 -9.19 1.77
CA ILE A 10 8.31 -9.36 3.19
C ILE A 10 7.29 -8.69 4.11
N ILE A 11 6.86 -7.47 3.78
CA ILE A 11 5.86 -6.75 4.59
C ILE A 11 4.51 -7.46 4.53
N LEU A 12 4.03 -7.83 3.34
CA LEU A 12 2.78 -8.55 3.17
C LEU A 12 2.78 -9.89 3.91
N ALA A 13 3.89 -10.65 3.86
CA ALA A 13 4.03 -11.89 4.62
C ALA A 13 3.94 -11.67 6.13
N ARG A 14 4.56 -10.60 6.65
CA ARG A 14 4.46 -10.23 8.08
C ARG A 14 3.04 -9.86 8.49
N LEU A 15 2.32 -9.11 7.65
CA LEU A 15 0.92 -8.76 7.91
C LEU A 15 0.03 -10.00 7.90
N ALA A 16 0.22 -10.90 6.92
CA ALA A 16 -0.53 -12.14 6.83
C ALA A 16 -0.32 -13.03 8.06
N ALA A 17 0.91 -13.12 8.56
CA ALA A 17 1.24 -13.90 9.76
C ALA A 17 0.57 -13.37 11.04
N ARG A 18 0.14 -12.11 11.07
CA ARG A 18 -0.43 -11.43 12.26
C ARG A 18 -1.91 -11.08 12.13
N ALA A 19 -2.54 -11.45 11.02
CA ALA A 19 -3.90 -11.02 10.70
C ALA A 19 -4.97 -11.45 11.73
N GLY A 20 -4.70 -12.51 12.51
CA GLY A 20 -5.59 -12.99 13.57
C GLY A 20 -5.40 -12.28 14.93
N GLU A 21 -4.33 -11.52 15.11
CA GLU A 21 -3.94 -10.91 16.39
C GLU A 21 -3.90 -9.38 16.31
N GLU A 22 -3.58 -8.81 15.15
CA GLU A 22 -3.42 -7.37 14.93
C GLU A 22 -4.44 -6.83 13.91
N HIS A 23 -5.26 -5.86 14.31
CA HIS A 23 -6.24 -5.18 13.45
C HIS A 23 -5.84 -3.74 13.13
N VAL A 24 -4.61 -3.56 12.63
CA VAL A 24 -4.03 -2.23 12.36
C VAL A 24 -4.57 -1.61 11.07
N PHE A 25 -4.85 -2.42 10.04
CA PHE A 25 -5.27 -1.95 8.72
C PHE A 25 -6.73 -2.32 8.45
N THR A 26 -7.51 -1.35 7.99
CA THR A 26 -8.90 -1.57 7.55
C THR A 26 -8.96 -2.18 6.14
N LYS A 27 -7.94 -1.93 5.32
CA LYS A 27 -7.81 -2.42 3.95
C LYS A 27 -6.34 -2.59 3.57
N LEU A 28 -6.06 -3.62 2.78
CA LEU A 28 -4.75 -3.83 2.12
C LEU A 28 -4.94 -3.81 0.61
N TYR A 29 -4.08 -3.07 -0.10
CA TYR A 29 -4.07 -2.97 -1.57
C TYR A 29 -3.01 -3.88 -2.18
N ALA A 30 -3.00 -5.17 -1.83
CA ALA A 30 -1.89 -6.07 -2.16
C ALA A 30 -1.55 -6.08 -3.66
N GLU A 31 -2.55 -6.28 -4.53
CA GLU A 31 -2.33 -6.33 -5.99
C GLU A 31 -1.87 -4.99 -6.57
N ALA A 32 -2.48 -3.88 -6.16
CA ALA A 32 -2.07 -2.56 -6.64
C ALA A 32 -0.65 -2.19 -6.15
N ALA A 33 -0.32 -2.51 -4.90
CA ALA A 33 1.01 -2.29 -4.34
C ALA A 33 2.07 -3.12 -5.07
N ARG A 34 1.75 -4.38 -5.41
CA ARG A 34 2.60 -5.27 -6.21
C ARG A 34 2.89 -4.71 -7.59
N ALA A 35 1.87 -4.27 -8.31
CA ALA A 35 2.03 -3.64 -9.61
C ALA A 35 2.85 -2.34 -9.53
N ALA A 36 2.63 -1.51 -8.51
CA ALA A 36 3.39 -0.28 -8.29
C ALA A 36 4.87 -0.55 -7.96
N ALA A 37 5.15 -1.58 -7.16
CA ALA A 37 6.51 -2.03 -6.85
C ALA A 37 7.25 -2.50 -8.12
N ASP A 38 6.62 -3.36 -8.92
CA ASP A 38 7.19 -3.85 -10.17
C ASP A 38 7.50 -2.68 -11.13
N ALA A 39 6.59 -1.70 -11.22
CA ALA A 39 6.78 -0.49 -12.02
C ALA A 39 7.93 0.39 -11.51
N SER A 40 8.08 0.53 -10.18
CA SER A 40 9.20 1.25 -9.57
C SER A 40 10.54 0.57 -9.86
N ASP A 41 10.60 -0.76 -9.75
CA ASP A 41 11.80 -1.52 -10.07
C ASP A 41 12.16 -1.40 -11.56
N ALA A 42 11.16 -1.38 -12.45
CA ALA A 42 11.37 -1.14 -13.88
C ALA A 42 11.94 0.27 -14.15
N ARG A 43 11.37 1.32 -13.54
CA ARG A 43 11.89 2.70 -13.65
C ARG A 43 13.34 2.79 -13.15
N LYS A 44 13.63 2.17 -12.00
CA LYS A 44 14.98 2.11 -11.44
C LYS A 44 15.98 1.45 -12.39
N ARG A 45 15.63 0.32 -13.02
CA ARG A 45 16.48 -0.33 -14.04
C ARG A 45 16.71 0.57 -15.25
N ALA A 46 15.71 1.35 -15.65
CA ALA A 46 15.80 2.32 -16.74
C ALA A 46 16.50 3.64 -16.34
N ARG A 47 16.97 3.78 -15.09
CA ARG A 47 17.54 5.02 -14.53
C ARG A 47 16.58 6.23 -14.59
N VAL A 48 15.27 5.95 -14.51
CA VAL A 48 14.20 6.94 -14.37
C VAL A 48 13.71 6.93 -12.92
N THR A 49 13.23 8.07 -12.43
CA THR A 49 12.61 8.20 -11.09
C THR A 49 11.39 9.10 -11.15
N LEU A 50 10.37 8.79 -10.34
CA LEU A 50 9.24 9.69 -10.07
C LEU A 50 9.51 10.69 -8.93
N GLY A 51 10.72 10.67 -8.35
CA GLY A 51 11.13 11.54 -7.25
C GLY A 51 11.56 10.76 -6.00
N PRO A 52 11.79 11.46 -4.88
CA PRO A 52 12.41 10.89 -3.67
C PRO A 52 11.66 9.72 -3.04
N LEU A 53 10.36 9.57 -3.33
CA LEU A 53 9.50 8.51 -2.77
C LEU A 53 9.21 7.37 -3.77
N ASP A 54 9.83 7.37 -4.95
CA ASP A 54 9.60 6.31 -5.95
C ASP A 54 10.00 4.94 -5.39
N GLY A 55 9.01 4.05 -5.23
CA GLY A 55 9.18 2.73 -4.62
C GLY A 55 9.05 2.69 -3.10
N THR A 56 8.67 3.78 -2.44
CA THR A 56 8.42 3.78 -1.00
C THR A 56 7.08 3.11 -0.69
N ILE A 57 7.09 2.17 0.26
CA ILE A 57 5.88 1.50 0.76
C ILE A 57 5.29 2.35 1.88
N VAL A 58 4.03 2.74 1.72
CA VAL A 58 3.32 3.60 2.68
C VAL A 58 1.97 3.00 3.06
N SER A 59 1.45 3.44 4.19
CA SER A 59 0.06 3.28 4.55
C SER A 59 -0.63 4.64 4.58
N ILE A 60 -1.93 4.62 4.32
CA ILE A 60 -2.77 5.81 4.35
C ILE A 60 -3.71 5.66 5.53
N LYS A 61 -3.70 6.63 6.45
CA LYS A 61 -4.71 6.66 7.52
C LYS A 61 -6.06 6.91 6.86
N ASP A 62 -7.07 6.14 7.24
CA ASP A 62 -8.43 6.19 6.68
C ASP A 62 -9.21 7.48 7.05
N LEU A 63 -8.51 8.61 7.19
CA LEU A 63 -9.07 9.96 7.23
C LEU A 63 -8.65 10.79 5.99
N PHE A 64 -7.82 10.20 5.13
CA PHE A 64 -7.39 10.77 3.86
C PHE A 64 -8.09 10.04 2.71
N ASP A 65 -8.45 10.79 1.69
CA ASP A 65 -9.16 10.23 0.55
C ASP A 65 -8.23 9.43 -0.36
N VAL A 66 -8.74 8.26 -0.78
CA VAL A 66 -8.16 7.42 -1.81
C VAL A 66 -9.16 7.35 -2.95
N ALA A 67 -8.70 7.68 -4.16
CA ALA A 67 -9.58 7.80 -5.31
C ALA A 67 -10.32 6.47 -5.61
N GLY A 68 -11.64 6.56 -5.80
CA GLY A 68 -12.48 5.42 -6.16
C GLY A 68 -13.03 4.61 -4.98
N GLU A 69 -12.87 5.08 -3.75
CA GLU A 69 -13.44 4.41 -2.57
C GLU A 69 -13.86 5.38 -1.45
N PRO A 70 -14.83 4.99 -0.60
CA PRO A 70 -15.24 5.80 0.55
C PRO A 70 -14.16 5.87 1.63
N THR A 71 -13.86 7.09 2.10
CA THR A 71 -13.06 7.30 3.32
C THR A 71 -13.94 7.10 4.55
N THR A 72 -13.65 6.08 5.37
CA THR A 72 -14.56 5.73 6.48
C THR A 72 -14.28 6.53 7.75
N ALA A 73 -13.06 7.03 7.95
CA ALA A 73 -12.62 7.69 9.19
C ALA A 73 -12.90 6.86 10.45
N GLY A 74 -12.88 5.53 10.33
CA GLY A 74 -13.22 4.62 11.41
C GLY A 74 -14.68 4.70 11.87
N SER A 75 -15.58 5.24 11.03
CA SER A 75 -16.99 5.45 11.35
C SER A 75 -17.91 4.70 10.39
N LEU A 76 -18.84 3.91 10.95
CA LEU A 76 -19.86 3.22 10.18
C LEU A 76 -20.77 4.17 9.40
N MET A 77 -20.96 5.40 9.90
CA MET A 77 -21.81 6.41 9.26
C MET A 77 -21.25 6.85 7.89
N ARG A 78 -19.94 6.69 7.67
CA ARG A 78 -19.27 7.06 6.42
C ARG A 78 -19.05 5.89 5.46
N LYS A 79 -19.53 4.69 5.77
CA LYS A 79 -19.27 3.47 4.97
C LYS A 79 -19.71 3.59 3.50
N THR A 80 -20.68 4.45 3.22
CA THR A 80 -21.20 4.73 1.88
C THR A 80 -21.15 6.22 1.54
N ALA A 81 -20.31 6.99 2.23
CA ALA A 81 -20.12 8.40 1.90
C ALA A 81 -19.50 8.52 0.50
N ALA A 82 -20.07 9.42 -0.31
CA ALA A 82 -19.57 9.76 -1.63
C ALA A 82 -18.26 10.56 -1.55
#